data_AF-A0A7Z9XG26-F1
#
_entry.id   AF-A0A7Z9XG26-F1
#
_cell.length_a   1.000
_cell.length_b   1.000
_cell.length_c   1.000
_cell.angle_alpha   90.00
_cell.angle_beta   90.00
_cell.angle_gamma   90.00
#
_symmetry.space_group_name_H-M   'P 1'
#
loop_
_entity.id
_entity.type
_entity.pdbx_description
1 polymer ?
#
loop_
_entity_poly.entity_id
_entity_poly.type
_entity_poly.pdbx_seq_one_letter_code
_entity_poly.pdbx_strand_id
1 'polypeptide(L)' 'LAGEGALARFYSLLIGSPGSQMDVGGCIYLKVPDTRAEIISRAITNDGLLQ' A
#
# COMPACT_ATOMS: atom_id res chain seq x y z
N LEU A 1 7.28 11.86 -4.12
CA LEU A 1 6.78 13.20 -3.78
C LEU A 1 7.89 14.21 -4.06
N ALA A 2 7.66 15.11 -5.03
CA ALA A 2 8.68 16.03 -5.54
C ALA A 2 8.33 17.51 -5.34
N GLY A 3 7.15 17.84 -4.80
CA GLY A 3 6.79 19.18 -4.35
C GLY A 3 6.93 19.30 -2.84
N GLU A 4 7.47 20.42 -2.36
CA GLU A 4 7.54 20.74 -0.93
C GLU A 4 6.14 20.66 -0.31
N GLY A 5 6.03 20.06 0.87
CA GLY A 5 4.75 19.88 1.56
C GLY A 5 3.82 18.81 0.97
N ALA A 6 4.19 18.13 -0.12
CA ALA A 6 3.32 17.15 -0.77
C ALA A 6 2.97 15.97 0.16
N LEU A 7 1.73 15.49 0.06
CA LEU A 7 1.19 14.37 0.81
C LEU A 7 0.70 13.27 -0.13
N ALA A 8 1.14 12.03 0.09
CA ALA A 8 0.57 10.84 -0.55
C ALA A 8 -0.12 9.93 0.47
N ARG A 9 -1.23 9.31 0.06
CA ARG A 9 -1.93 8.26 0.79
C ARG A 9 -2.16 7.08 -0.15
N PHE A 10 -1.69 5.91 0.23
CA PHE A 10 -1.85 4.67 -0.54
C PHE A 10 -2.64 3.66 0.29
N TYR A 11 -3.89 3.43 -0.10
CA TYR A 11 -4.78 2.50 0.59
C TYR A 11 -5.08 1.30 -0.28
N SER A 12 -4.81 0.11 0.26
CA SER A 12 -5.08 -1.17 -0.39
C SER A 12 -6.11 -1.97 0.42
N LEU A 13 -7.14 -2.47 -0.25
CA LEU A 13 -8.05 -3.48 0.26
C LEU A 13 -7.94 -4.72 -0.64
N LEU A 14 -7.38 -5.79 -0.10
CA LEU A 14 -7.13 -7.03 -0.85
C LEU A 14 -8.16 -8.08 -0.43
N ILE A 15 -8.80 -8.73 -1.41
CA ILE A 15 -9.73 -9.82 -1.16
C ILE A 15 -9.20 -11.07 -1.85
N GLY A 16 -8.72 -12.02 -1.06
CA GLY A 16 -8.20 -13.29 -1.55
C GLY A 16 -9.27 -14.38 -1.52
N SER A 17 -9.67 -14.86 -2.70
CA SER A 17 -10.47 -16.10 -2.83
C SER A 17 -9.61 -17.35 -2.55
N PRO A 18 -10.23 -18.50 -2.27
CA PRO A 18 -9.48 -19.74 -2.00
C PRO A 18 -8.46 -20.06 -3.09
N GLY A 19 -7.24 -20.40 -2.68
CA GLY A 19 -6.14 -20.71 -3.62
C GLY A 19 -5.47 -19.49 -4.26
N SER A 20 -5.91 -18.26 -3.95
CA SER A 20 -5.24 -17.05 -4.42
C SER A 20 -3.89 -16.84 -3.73
N GLN A 21 -2.93 -16.33 -4.50
CA GLN A 21 -1.66 -15.82 -4.01
C GLN A 21 -1.54 -14.37 -4.46
N MET A 22 -1.33 -13.47 -3.51
CA MET A 22 -1.24 -12.03 -3.77
C MET A 22 0.05 -11.50 -3.13
N ASP A 23 0.96 -11.03 -3.99
CA ASP A 23 2.14 -10.26 -3.60
C ASP A 23 1.85 -8.80 -3.96
N VAL A 24 1.53 -8.00 -2.93
CA VAL A 24 1.11 -6.62 -3.12
C VAL A 24 1.76 -5.73 -2.06
N GLY A 25 2.73 -4.94 -2.51
CA GLY A 25 3.41 -3.91 -1.73
C GLY A 25 3.05 -2.49 -2.17
N GLY A 26 3.33 -1.53 -1.29
CA GLY A 26 3.31 -0.10 -1.60
C GLY A 26 4.66 0.53 -1.30
N CYS A 27 5.09 1.47 -2.14
CA CYS A 27 6.32 2.25 -1.92
C CYS A 27 6.06 3.72 -2.25
N ILE A 28 6.53 4.63 -1.39
CA ILE A 28 6.42 6.08 -1.61
C ILE A 28 7.79 6.70 -1.34
N TYR A 29 8.33 7.42 -2.34
CA TYR A 29 9.59 8.16 -2.20
C TYR A 29 9.33 9.60 -1.75
N LEU A 30 9.90 10.00 -0.61
CA LEU A 30 9.90 11.37 -0.08
C LEU A 30 11.14 12.11 -0.61
N LYS A 31 11.02 12.88 -1.69
CA LYS A 31 12.19 13.44 -2.41
C LYS A 31 12.55 14.87 -1.99
N VAL A 32 11.68 15.57 -1.29
CA VAL A 32 11.86 16.98 -0.89
C VAL A 32 11.31 17.23 0.53
N PRO A 33 11.72 18.31 1.21
CA PRO A 33 11.28 18.62 2.58
C PRO A 33 9.76 18.70 2.76
N ASP A 34 9.33 18.50 4.00
CA ASP A 34 7.92 18.54 4.44
C ASP A 34 6.96 17.61 3.70
N THR A 35 7.50 16.63 2.98
CA THR A 35 6.69 15.59 2.36
C THR A 35 6.24 14.55 3.36
N ARG A 36 5.00 14.07 3.20
CA ARG A 36 4.37 13.09 4.09
C ARG A 36 3.78 11.94 3.28
N ALA A 37 3.80 10.75 3.85
CA ALA A 37 3.23 9.57 3.23
C ALA A 37 2.53 8.70 4.27
N GLU A 38 1.45 8.07 3.85
CA GLU A 38 0.78 7.01 4.59
C GLU A 38 0.46 5.84 3.65
N ILE A 39 0.75 4.64 4.12
CA ILE A 39 0.39 3.39 3.44
C ILE A 39 -0.46 2.59 4.43
N ILE A 40 -1.69 2.26 4.04
CA ILE A 40 -2.57 1.36 4.79
C ILE A 40 -2.91 0.20 3.86
N SER A 41 -2.52 -1.01 4.24
CA SER A 41 -2.95 -2.23 3.57
C SER A 41 -3.83 -3.04 4.50
N ARG A 42 -5.01 -3.42 4.01
CA ARG A 42 -5.90 -4.34 4.70
C ARG A 42 -6.21 -5.49 3.74
N ALA A 43 -6.07 -6.70 4.23
CA ALA A 43 -6.39 -7.88 3.46
C ALA A 43 -7.45 -8.73 4.17
N ILE A 44 -8.33 -9.31 3.37
CA ILE A 44 -9.38 -10.23 3.79
C ILE A 44 -9.22 -11.47 2.91
N THR A 45 -8.79 -12.58 3.49
CA THR A 45 -8.61 -13.84 2.75
C THR A 45 -9.51 -14.92 3.33
N ASN A 46 -10.01 -15.78 2.44
CA ASN A 46 -10.66 -17.03 2.80
C ASN A 46 -9.87 -18.14 2.08
N ASP A 47 -8.98 -18.82 2.79
CA ASP A 47 -8.01 -19.79 2.26
C ASP A 47 -7.04 -19.27 1.18
N GLY A 48 -6.81 -17.95 1.12
CA GLY A 48 -5.79 -17.31 0.28
C GLY A 48 -4.52 -16.97 1.06
N LEU A 49 -3.36 -17.01 0.40
CA LEU A 49 -2.05 -16.66 0.97
C LEU A 49 -1.61 -15.25 0.51
N LEU A 50 -1.17 -14.43 1.48
CA LEU A 50 -0.50 -13.14 1.23
C LEU A 50 0.98 -13.29 1.55
N GLN A 51 1.84 -12.76 0.68
CA GLN A 51 3.29 -12.69 0.88
C GLN A 51 3.75 -11.25 1.02
#